data_AF-A0A7X8M6R8-F1
#
_entry.id   AF-A0A7X8M6R8-F1
#
_cell.length_a   1.000
_cell.length_b   1.000
_cell.length_c   1.000
_cell.angle_alpha   90.00
_cell.angle_beta   90.00
_cell.angle_gamma   90.00
#
_symmetry.space_group_name_H-M   'P 1'
#
loop_
_entity.id
_entity.type
_entity.pdbx_description
1 polymer ?
#
loop_
_entity_poly.entity_id
_entity_poly.type
_entity_poly.pdbx_seq_one_letter_code
_entity_poly.pdbx_strand_id
1 'polypeptide(L)'
;HSGPGGWGHGFVEEQFSGKPDPRVSAMLVDSTVAALQRALHTLKPATWRSGRLHAAGFIRNRLLGRQAPVDDELVYLWLESAEKPLALFATYSAHATVLSERNLQFSGDYPGYLERRMEQTTGALTLFAAAGLGSHSHSGQGEGFERARHIGEGLADSLIRYAQAAPSRDSVALSCDRLAVSPPPLQIRLNRDYRLNAWLARRFLHFRDCYISLLALDEFRFIGAPVEFSGQLALQVKAAAVQQGKPVSVTSFNGCYLGYVVPSRYDDLDAYETRTMCWFGPYFGDYLAEVMGRMAEW
;
A
#
# COMPACT_ATOMS: atom_id res chain seq x y z
N HIS A 1 -4.39 -7.82 7.62
CA HIS A 1 -5.72 -8.36 7.98
C HIS A 1 -5.75 -9.08 9.34
N SER A 2 -4.83 -8.77 10.26
CA SER A 2 -4.81 -9.38 11.61
C SER A 2 -4.46 -8.35 12.68
N GLY A 3 -5.00 -7.14 12.51
CA GLY A 3 -4.93 -6.05 13.49
C GLY A 3 -6.24 -5.92 14.27
N PRO A 4 -6.32 -5.00 15.25
CA PRO A 4 -7.56 -4.73 15.96
C PRO A 4 -8.64 -4.17 15.04
N GLY A 5 -9.87 -4.66 15.20
CA GLY A 5 -11.07 -4.07 14.64
C GLY A 5 -11.56 -2.86 15.46
N GLY A 6 -12.80 -2.42 15.24
CA GLY A 6 -13.46 -1.36 16.00
C GLY A 6 -12.98 0.05 15.65
N TRP A 7 -12.24 0.21 14.55
CA TRP A 7 -11.68 1.49 14.12
C TRP A 7 -12.66 2.38 13.36
N GLY A 8 -13.75 1.82 12.81
CA GLY A 8 -14.69 2.56 11.98
C GLY A 8 -16.08 2.70 12.60
N HIS A 9 -16.86 3.66 12.10
CA HIS A 9 -18.23 3.94 12.53
C HIS A 9 -19.20 3.89 11.35
N GLY A 10 -20.40 3.35 11.58
CA GLY A 10 -21.45 3.29 10.58
C GLY A 10 -21.53 1.93 9.90
N PHE A 11 -22.66 1.68 9.24
CA PHE A 11 -23.08 0.34 8.86
C PHE A 11 -22.01 -0.46 8.10
N VAL A 12 -21.38 0.13 7.09
CA VAL A 12 -20.39 -0.58 6.26
C VAL A 12 -19.08 -0.82 7.01
N GLU A 13 -18.53 0.21 7.66
CA GLU A 13 -17.27 0.09 8.40
C GLU A 13 -17.38 -0.91 9.56
N GLU A 14 -18.55 -1.00 10.19
CA GLU A 14 -18.83 -1.97 11.25
C GLU A 14 -18.88 -3.42 10.74
N GLN A 15 -19.25 -3.66 9.47
CA GLN A 15 -19.17 -5.01 8.90
C GLN A 15 -17.72 -5.48 8.74
N PHE A 16 -16.79 -4.56 8.48
CA PHE A 16 -15.36 -4.90 8.28
C PHE A 16 -14.56 -4.88 9.57
N SER A 17 -14.86 -3.92 10.45
CA SER A 17 -14.08 -3.69 11.67
C SER A 17 -14.77 -4.23 12.92
N GLY A 18 -16.04 -4.60 12.86
CA GLY A 18 -16.83 -4.95 14.04
C GLY A 18 -17.37 -3.71 14.76
N LYS A 19 -17.92 -3.91 15.97
CA LYS A 19 -18.50 -2.80 16.74
C LYS A 19 -17.44 -1.72 17.01
N PRO A 20 -17.77 -0.42 16.85
CA PRO A 20 -16.80 0.65 17.04
C PRO A 20 -16.30 0.66 18.49
N ASP A 21 -14.99 0.82 18.67
CA ASP A 21 -14.35 0.98 19.96
C ASP A 21 -13.45 2.23 19.93
N PRO A 22 -13.84 3.32 20.60
CA PRO A 22 -13.09 4.58 20.56
C PRO A 22 -11.66 4.43 21.07
N ARG A 23 -11.37 3.41 21.90
CA ARG A 23 -10.02 3.13 22.40
C ARG A 23 -9.08 2.71 21.28
N VAL A 24 -9.58 2.03 20.25
CA VAL A 24 -8.74 1.60 19.12
C VAL A 24 -8.30 2.80 18.29
N SER A 25 -9.23 3.69 17.96
CA SER A 25 -8.92 4.93 17.23
C SER A 25 -7.96 5.82 18.03
N ALA A 26 -8.20 6.00 19.33
CA ALA A 26 -7.31 6.76 20.21
C ALA A 26 -5.91 6.13 20.25
N MET A 27 -5.80 4.82 20.48
CA MET A 27 -4.52 4.10 20.50
C MET A 27 -3.75 4.28 19.18
N LEU A 28 -4.41 4.18 18.02
CA LEU A 28 -3.77 4.37 16.72
C LEU A 28 -3.22 5.79 16.57
N VAL A 29 -4.04 6.81 16.87
CA VAL A 29 -3.64 8.23 16.79
C VAL A 29 -2.50 8.52 17.76
N ASP A 30 -2.64 8.17 19.03
CA ASP A 30 -1.66 8.45 20.08
C ASP A 30 -0.33 7.76 19.78
N SER A 31 -0.36 6.50 19.32
CA SER A 31 0.86 5.75 18.97
C SER A 31 1.57 6.37 17.76
N THR A 32 0.82 6.80 16.74
CA THR A 32 1.38 7.50 15.57
C THR A 32 2.00 8.83 15.97
N VAL A 33 1.29 9.66 16.75
CA VAL A 33 1.81 10.95 17.23
C VAL A 33 3.06 10.75 18.07
N ALA A 34 3.07 9.79 19.00
CA ALA A 34 4.23 9.49 19.83
C ALA A 34 5.43 9.00 18.99
N ALA A 35 5.19 8.18 17.96
CA ALA A 35 6.25 7.75 17.04
C ALA A 35 6.86 8.93 16.26
N LEU A 36 6.02 9.84 15.74
CA LEU A 36 6.48 11.04 15.04
C LEU A 36 7.27 11.98 15.96
N GLN A 37 6.78 12.21 17.19
CA GLN A 37 7.51 13.00 18.18
C GLN A 37 8.88 12.40 18.52
N ARG A 38 8.96 11.07 18.71
CA ARG A 38 10.26 10.39 18.91
C ARG A 38 11.19 10.56 17.71
N ALA A 39 10.67 10.47 16.49
CA ALA A 39 11.46 10.67 15.28
C ALA A 39 12.01 12.10 15.19
N LEU A 40 11.17 13.11 15.46
CA LEU A 40 11.57 14.52 15.47
C LEU A 40 12.62 14.84 16.56
N HIS A 41 12.55 14.21 17.72
CA HIS A 41 13.53 14.41 18.79
C HIS A 41 14.85 13.65 18.59
N THR A 42 14.94 12.75 17.61
CA THR A 42 16.13 11.92 17.36
C THR A 42 16.72 12.15 15.96
N LEU A 43 16.42 13.31 15.38
CA LEU A 43 16.99 13.78 14.12
C LEU A 43 18.51 13.82 14.19
N LYS A 44 19.16 13.31 13.15
CA LYS A 44 20.61 13.28 13.00
C LYS A 44 20.98 13.30 11.52
N PRO A 45 22.20 13.77 11.18
CA PRO A 45 22.70 13.68 9.81
C PRO A 45 22.66 12.23 9.32
N ALA A 46 22.17 12.04 8.10
CA ALA A 46 22.03 10.73 7.51
C ALA A 46 22.38 10.78 6.02
N THR A 47 22.89 9.67 5.52
CA THR A 47 22.94 9.37 4.09
C THR A 47 21.78 8.47 3.74
N TRP A 48 21.43 8.41 2.45
CA TRP A 48 20.35 7.58 1.97
C TRP A 48 20.72 6.90 0.66
N ARG A 49 20.06 5.78 0.40
CA ARG A 49 20.10 5.08 -0.88
C ARG A 49 18.73 4.48 -1.13
N SER A 50 18.36 4.36 -2.39
CA SER A 50 17.09 3.76 -2.80
C SER A 50 17.32 2.77 -3.92
N GLY A 51 16.39 1.84 -4.08
CA GLY A 51 16.44 0.90 -5.17
C GLY A 51 15.20 0.06 -5.28
N ARG A 52 15.28 -0.90 -6.21
CA ARG A 52 14.22 -1.86 -6.49
C ARG A 52 14.83 -3.22 -6.79
N LEU A 53 14.08 -4.26 -6.47
CA LEU A 53 14.40 -5.64 -6.81
C LEU A 53 13.11 -6.36 -7.18
N HIS A 54 13.21 -7.38 -8.03
CA HIS A 54 12.07 -8.21 -8.43
C HIS A 54 11.93 -9.41 -7.52
N ALA A 55 10.70 -9.69 -7.10
CA ALA A 55 10.37 -10.72 -6.12
C ALA A 55 9.19 -11.62 -6.57
N ALA A 56 9.09 -11.91 -7.88
CA ALA A 56 8.00 -12.68 -8.52
C ALA A 56 7.56 -13.95 -7.77
N GLY A 57 8.46 -14.64 -7.07
CA GLY A 57 8.14 -15.86 -6.31
C GLY A 57 7.13 -15.67 -5.17
N PHE A 58 6.98 -14.43 -4.68
CA PHE A 58 6.18 -14.12 -3.49
C PHE A 58 4.80 -13.50 -3.80
N ILE A 59 4.43 -13.41 -5.07
CA ILE A 59 3.23 -12.70 -5.50
C ILE A 59 2.52 -13.44 -6.63
N ARG A 60 1.20 -13.25 -6.71
CA ARG A 60 0.38 -13.72 -7.83
C ARG A 60 -0.77 -12.75 -8.07
N ASN A 61 -1.30 -12.75 -9.29
CA ASN A 61 -2.52 -12.04 -9.61
C ASN A 61 -3.74 -12.89 -9.22
N ARG A 62 -4.60 -12.38 -8.33
CA ARG A 62 -5.80 -13.09 -7.87
C ARG A 62 -7.04 -12.76 -8.71
N LEU A 63 -7.05 -11.61 -9.38
CA LEU A 63 -8.17 -11.13 -10.18
C LEU A 63 -8.20 -11.75 -11.58
N LEU A 64 -7.06 -11.79 -12.26
CA LEU A 64 -6.93 -12.24 -13.66
C LEU A 64 -6.29 -13.64 -13.77
N GLY A 65 -5.97 -14.27 -12.65
CA GLY A 65 -5.34 -15.59 -12.59
C GLY A 65 -3.81 -15.57 -12.63
N ARG A 66 -3.21 -16.73 -12.34
CA ARG A 66 -1.76 -16.85 -12.03
C ARG A 66 -0.80 -16.47 -13.16
N GLN A 67 -1.26 -16.51 -14.41
CA GLN A 67 -0.43 -16.17 -15.58
C GLN A 67 -0.48 -14.68 -15.92
N ALA A 68 -1.39 -13.92 -15.29
CA ALA A 68 -1.50 -12.49 -15.55
C ALA A 68 -0.34 -11.71 -14.93
N PRO A 69 0.06 -10.57 -15.52
CA PRO A 69 1.13 -9.74 -15.00
C PRO A 69 0.91 -9.33 -13.54
N VAL A 70 2.03 -9.26 -12.82
CA VAL A 70 2.12 -8.80 -11.44
C VAL A 70 3.08 -7.63 -11.33
N ASP A 71 2.88 -6.79 -10.31
CA ASP A 71 3.88 -5.80 -9.92
C ASP A 71 4.75 -6.45 -8.85
N ASP A 72 5.82 -7.11 -9.28
CA ASP A 72 6.71 -7.85 -8.39
C ASP A 72 7.92 -7.02 -7.93
N GLU A 73 7.93 -5.72 -8.19
CA GLU A 73 8.96 -4.83 -7.69
C GLU A 73 8.77 -4.60 -6.19
N LEU A 74 9.74 -5.05 -5.40
CA LEU A 74 9.96 -4.52 -4.07
C LEU A 74 10.83 -3.28 -4.19
N VAL A 75 10.33 -2.16 -3.70
CA VAL A 75 11.03 -0.87 -3.73
C VAL A 75 11.44 -0.49 -2.31
N TYR A 76 12.64 0.06 -2.14
CA TYR A 76 13.16 0.43 -0.82
C TYR A 76 13.85 1.79 -0.79
N LEU A 77 13.82 2.39 0.40
CA LEU A 77 14.63 3.52 0.83
C LEU A 77 15.39 3.09 2.10
N TRP A 78 16.70 3.25 2.09
CA TRP A 78 17.60 2.85 3.17
C TRP A 78 18.36 4.07 3.65
N LEU A 79 18.28 4.34 4.95
CA LEU A 79 18.92 5.47 5.61
C LEU A 79 20.02 4.98 6.56
N GLU A 80 21.14 5.68 6.56
CA GLU A 80 22.30 5.39 7.40
C GLU A 80 22.78 6.65 8.10
N SER A 81 23.29 6.50 9.33
CA SER A 81 23.92 7.58 10.06
C SER A 81 25.29 7.12 10.51
N ALA A 82 26.33 7.88 10.17
CA ALA A 82 27.72 7.50 10.45
C ALA A 82 28.02 6.05 10.03
N GLU A 83 27.62 5.69 8.80
CA GLU A 83 27.79 4.37 8.18
C GLU A 83 27.08 3.21 8.90
N LYS A 84 26.19 3.51 9.85
CA LYS A 84 25.37 2.51 10.53
C LYS A 84 23.93 2.54 10.00
N PRO A 85 23.30 1.37 9.76
CA PRO A 85 21.90 1.31 9.39
C PRO A 85 21.02 2.04 10.41
N LEU A 86 20.18 2.96 9.95
CA LEU A 86 19.28 3.74 10.79
C LEU A 86 17.83 3.31 10.58
N ALA A 87 17.38 3.32 9.33
CA ALA A 87 16.02 2.96 8.98
C ALA A 87 15.92 2.38 7.56
N LEU A 88 14.97 1.49 7.34
CA LEU A 88 14.56 1.01 6.03
C LEU A 88 13.06 1.23 5.87
N PHE A 89 12.66 1.75 4.71
CA PHE A 89 11.28 1.76 4.25
C PHE A 89 11.17 0.90 3.00
N ALA A 90 10.24 -0.04 2.97
CA ALA A 90 10.00 -0.88 1.80
C ALA A 90 8.52 -0.95 1.42
N THR A 91 8.27 -1.09 0.12
CA THR A 91 6.94 -1.29 -0.44
C THR A 91 6.89 -2.53 -1.32
N TYR A 92 5.83 -3.32 -1.20
CA TYR A 92 5.60 -4.49 -2.06
C TYR A 92 4.11 -4.73 -2.33
N SER A 93 3.79 -5.27 -3.51
CA SER A 93 2.41 -5.34 -4.01
C SER A 93 1.68 -6.65 -3.68
N ALA A 94 2.26 -7.55 -2.88
CA ALA A 94 1.51 -8.71 -2.37
C ALA A 94 0.53 -8.29 -1.27
N HIS A 95 -0.67 -8.85 -1.26
CA HIS A 95 -1.64 -8.55 -0.20
C HIS A 95 -1.29 -9.28 1.09
N ALA A 96 -1.21 -8.54 2.21
CA ALA A 96 -0.98 -9.05 3.56
C ALA A 96 -2.24 -9.75 4.14
N THR A 97 -2.55 -10.89 3.53
CA THR A 97 -3.69 -11.78 3.80
C THR A 97 -3.22 -13.23 3.83
N VAL A 98 -2.01 -13.50 4.34
CA VAL A 98 -1.50 -14.87 4.48
C VAL A 98 -2.26 -15.59 5.59
N LEU A 99 -2.47 -14.90 6.70
CA LEU A 99 -3.32 -15.35 7.78
C LEU A 99 -4.79 -15.11 7.40
N SER A 100 -5.59 -16.18 7.40
CA SER A 100 -7.01 -16.13 7.04
C SER A 100 -7.87 -15.56 8.16
N GLU A 101 -9.17 -15.39 7.89
CA GLU A 101 -10.19 -14.97 8.85
C GLU A 101 -10.34 -15.89 10.07
N ARG A 102 -9.76 -17.10 10.02
CA ARG A 102 -9.74 -18.05 11.14
C ARG A 102 -8.64 -17.73 12.17
N ASN A 103 -7.68 -16.88 11.83
CA ASN A 103 -6.65 -16.44 12.77
C ASN A 103 -7.21 -15.40 13.75
N LEU A 104 -7.18 -15.72 15.04
CA LEU A 104 -7.61 -14.82 16.12
C LEU A 104 -6.45 -14.11 16.84
N GLN A 105 -5.21 -14.31 16.37
CA GLN A 105 -4.03 -13.67 16.95
C GLN A 105 -3.68 -12.37 16.23
N PHE A 106 -3.23 -11.36 16.96
CA PHE A 106 -2.66 -10.17 16.35
C PHE A 106 -1.36 -10.51 15.64
N SER A 107 -1.21 -9.99 14.42
CA SER A 107 -0.05 -10.25 13.60
C SER A 107 0.13 -9.17 12.54
N GLY A 108 1.39 -8.83 12.28
CA GLY A 108 1.80 -8.02 11.14
C GLY A 108 1.77 -8.78 9.81
N ASP A 109 1.32 -10.04 9.78
CA ASP A 109 1.35 -10.94 8.61
C ASP A 109 2.79 -11.06 8.04
N TYR A 110 2.98 -11.37 6.76
CA TYR A 110 4.31 -11.44 6.16
C TYR A 110 5.11 -10.12 6.27
N PRO A 111 4.51 -8.91 6.19
CA PRO A 111 5.25 -7.66 6.42
C PRO A 111 5.94 -7.62 7.77
N GLY A 112 5.24 -8.04 8.83
CA GLY A 112 5.85 -8.07 10.17
C GLY A 112 7.04 -9.04 10.28
N TYR A 113 7.04 -10.14 9.51
CA TYR A 113 8.21 -11.03 9.44
C TYR A 113 9.38 -10.38 8.68
N LEU A 114 9.10 -9.64 7.60
CA LEU A 114 10.11 -8.85 6.89
C LEU A 114 10.73 -7.82 7.83
N GLU A 115 9.92 -7.01 8.50
CA GLU A 115 10.35 -5.95 9.42
C GLU A 115 11.26 -6.51 10.52
N ARG A 116 10.80 -7.55 11.24
CA ARG A 116 11.59 -8.17 12.30
C ARG A 116 12.90 -8.77 11.80
N ARG A 117 12.89 -9.44 10.63
CA ARG A 117 14.10 -10.05 10.06
C ARG A 117 15.13 -8.98 9.68
N MET A 118 14.69 -7.87 9.10
CA MET A 118 15.56 -6.73 8.78
C MET A 118 16.12 -6.08 10.05
N GLU A 119 15.27 -5.81 11.04
CA GLU A 119 15.66 -5.21 12.32
C GLU A 119 16.69 -6.07 13.08
N GLN A 120 16.45 -7.39 13.16
CA GLN A 120 17.36 -8.33 13.81
C GLN A 120 18.72 -8.43 13.11
N THR A 121 18.73 -8.35 11.78
CA THR A 121 19.95 -8.54 11.00
C THR A 121 20.80 -7.28 10.91
N THR A 122 20.15 -6.11 10.88
CA THR A 122 20.80 -4.84 10.49
C THR A 122 20.79 -3.80 11.60
N GLY A 123 19.91 -3.94 12.59
CA GLY A 123 19.64 -2.93 13.62
C GLY A 123 18.85 -1.71 13.13
N ALA A 124 18.50 -1.63 11.85
CA ALA A 124 17.69 -0.55 11.30
C ALA A 124 16.21 -0.72 11.63
N LEU A 125 15.56 0.34 12.10
CA LEU A 125 14.10 0.40 12.20
C LEU A 125 13.50 0.13 10.82
N THR A 126 12.63 -0.87 10.69
CA THR A 126 12.10 -1.24 9.38
C THR A 126 10.61 -0.98 9.31
N LEU A 127 10.20 -0.28 8.25
CA LEU A 127 8.81 0.06 7.97
C LEU A 127 8.40 -0.53 6.62
N PHE A 128 7.26 -1.21 6.60
CA PHE A 128 6.63 -1.67 5.37
C PHE A 128 5.38 -0.87 5.03
N ALA A 129 5.17 -0.59 3.74
CA ALA A 129 3.89 -0.12 3.22
C ALA A 129 3.40 -0.95 2.03
N ALA A 130 2.08 -1.08 1.94
CA ALA A 130 1.42 -1.70 0.81
C ALA A 130 1.65 -0.88 -0.47
N ALA A 131 2.10 -1.55 -1.54
CA ALA A 131 2.16 -0.94 -2.86
C ALA A 131 0.81 -1.03 -3.60
N GLY A 132 0.79 -1.05 -4.93
CA GLY A 132 -0.42 -1.23 -5.75
C GLY A 132 -0.92 -2.68 -5.74
N LEU A 133 -1.62 -3.09 -4.68
CA LEU A 133 -1.89 -4.50 -4.39
C LEU A 133 -3.32 -4.99 -4.62
N GLY A 134 -4.25 -4.12 -5.04
CA GLY A 134 -5.70 -4.44 -5.01
C GLY A 134 -6.10 -5.71 -5.78
N SER A 135 -5.38 -6.05 -6.85
CA SER A 135 -5.61 -7.25 -7.68
C SER A 135 -4.66 -8.43 -7.37
N HIS A 136 -3.78 -8.27 -6.38
CA HIS A 136 -2.67 -9.17 -6.13
C HIS A 136 -2.89 -9.93 -4.83
N SER A 137 -2.21 -11.06 -4.71
CA SER A 137 -2.20 -11.91 -3.52
C SER A 137 -0.78 -12.42 -3.32
N HIS A 138 -0.49 -12.87 -2.11
CA HIS A 138 0.74 -13.60 -1.83
C HIS A 138 0.84 -14.93 -2.60
N SER A 139 2.08 -15.35 -2.82
CA SER A 139 2.49 -16.69 -3.20
C SER A 139 3.66 -17.10 -2.31
N GLY A 140 3.81 -18.39 -2.00
CA GLY A 140 4.87 -18.85 -1.11
C GLY A 140 4.60 -20.26 -0.59
N GLN A 141 5.66 -20.91 -0.12
CA GLN A 141 5.59 -22.23 0.50
C GLN A 141 5.02 -22.17 1.93
N GLY A 142 4.61 -23.32 2.48
CA GLY A 142 4.05 -23.44 3.83
C GLY A 142 2.57 -23.01 3.93
N GLU A 143 2.05 -22.94 5.15
CA GLU A 143 0.68 -22.51 5.47
C GLU A 143 0.66 -21.58 6.69
N GLY A 144 -0.38 -20.75 6.83
CA GLY A 144 -0.55 -19.84 7.96
C GLY A 144 0.71 -19.03 8.28
N PHE A 145 1.15 -19.09 9.55
CA PHE A 145 2.34 -18.39 10.02
C PHE A 145 3.63 -18.83 9.33
N GLU A 146 3.77 -20.11 8.96
CA GLU A 146 4.96 -20.60 8.24
C GLU A 146 5.04 -19.98 6.84
N ARG A 147 3.91 -19.84 6.14
CA ARG A 147 3.88 -19.12 4.86
C ARG A 147 4.21 -17.65 5.03
N ALA A 148 3.64 -17.01 6.06
CA ALA A 148 3.87 -15.59 6.31
C ALA A 148 5.35 -15.33 6.60
N ARG A 149 5.97 -16.22 7.38
CA ARG A 149 7.40 -16.23 7.66
C ARG A 149 8.24 -16.44 6.40
N HIS A 150 7.95 -17.47 5.62
CA HIS A 150 8.68 -17.78 4.39
C HIS A 150 8.70 -16.60 3.41
N ILE A 151 7.55 -15.92 3.24
CA ILE A 151 7.46 -14.74 2.39
C ILE A 151 8.25 -13.58 2.99
N GLY A 152 7.98 -13.22 4.26
CA GLY A 152 8.59 -12.06 4.90
C GLY A 152 10.11 -12.16 5.00
N GLU A 153 10.63 -13.30 5.47
CA GLU A 153 12.06 -13.55 5.57
C GLU A 153 12.72 -13.65 4.19
N GLY A 154 12.05 -14.25 3.19
CA GLY A 154 12.58 -14.32 1.82
C GLY A 154 12.71 -12.95 1.15
N LEU A 155 11.76 -12.06 1.38
CA LEU A 155 11.84 -10.66 0.94
C LEU A 155 12.96 -9.90 1.66
N ALA A 156 13.06 -10.06 2.99
CA ALA A 156 14.12 -9.44 3.79
C ALA A 156 15.52 -9.91 3.38
N ASP A 157 15.72 -11.22 3.19
CA ASP A 157 16.99 -11.79 2.75
C ASP A 157 17.37 -11.28 1.35
N SER A 158 16.39 -11.04 0.48
CA SER A 158 16.62 -10.40 -0.82
C SER A 158 17.05 -8.94 -0.64
N LEU A 159 16.34 -8.17 0.18
CA LEU A 159 16.72 -6.80 0.51
C LEU A 159 18.13 -6.68 1.07
N ILE A 160 18.52 -7.53 2.02
CA ILE A 160 19.87 -7.52 2.62
C ILE A 160 20.95 -7.70 1.55
N ARG A 161 20.73 -8.59 0.58
CA ARG A 161 21.68 -8.83 -0.52
C ARG A 161 21.80 -7.64 -1.49
N TYR A 162 20.68 -6.96 -1.79
CA TYR A 162 20.64 -5.93 -2.84
C TYR A 162 20.81 -4.50 -2.32
N ALA A 163 20.32 -4.19 -1.11
CA ALA A 163 20.25 -2.81 -0.61
C ALA A 163 21.62 -2.17 -0.40
N GLN A 164 22.61 -2.97 0.01
CA GLN A 164 23.97 -2.48 0.26
C GLN A 164 24.74 -2.11 -1.02
N ALA A 165 24.33 -2.62 -2.18
CA ALA A 165 24.99 -2.35 -3.45
C ALA A 165 24.59 -1.00 -4.08
N ALA A 166 23.45 -0.41 -3.67
CA ALA A 166 23.02 0.87 -4.19
C ALA A 166 23.94 2.01 -3.70
N PRO A 167 24.26 3.00 -4.56
CA PRO A 167 25.12 4.13 -4.19
C PRO A 167 24.47 4.95 -3.08
N SER A 168 25.27 5.33 -2.10
CA SER A 168 24.86 6.20 -1.00
C SER A 168 24.95 7.67 -1.42
N ARG A 169 23.97 8.48 -0.98
CA ARG A 169 23.86 9.92 -1.20
C ARG A 169 23.80 10.65 0.12
N ASP A 170 24.42 11.82 0.20
CA ASP A 170 24.51 12.67 1.40
C ASP A 170 23.63 13.92 1.33
N SER A 171 22.92 14.11 0.22
CA SER A 171 22.01 15.22 -0.04
C SER A 171 20.73 14.73 -0.72
N VAL A 172 19.64 15.48 -0.55
CA VAL A 172 18.34 15.17 -1.16
C VAL A 172 17.56 16.45 -1.43
N ALA A 173 17.01 16.58 -2.62
CA ALA A 173 15.93 17.51 -2.90
C ALA A 173 14.61 16.86 -2.49
N LEU A 174 13.99 17.34 -1.41
CA LEU A 174 12.73 16.83 -0.89
C LEU A 174 11.58 17.72 -1.38
N SER A 175 10.54 17.12 -1.95
CA SER A 175 9.26 17.78 -2.14
C SER A 175 8.10 16.88 -1.73
N CYS A 176 7.07 17.50 -1.16
CA CYS A 176 5.86 16.83 -0.70
C CYS A 176 4.66 17.62 -1.19
N ASP A 177 3.68 16.94 -1.77
CA ASP A 177 2.44 17.57 -2.20
C ASP A 177 1.23 16.67 -1.93
N ARG A 178 0.04 17.28 -1.88
CA ARG A 178 -1.24 16.58 -1.74
C ARG A 178 -2.24 17.18 -2.70
N LEU A 179 -2.77 16.34 -3.58
CA LEU A 179 -3.86 16.69 -4.47
C LEU A 179 -5.17 16.18 -3.90
N ALA A 180 -6.10 17.08 -3.57
CA ALA A 180 -7.43 16.71 -3.13
C ALA A 180 -8.15 15.91 -4.23
N VAL A 181 -8.77 14.79 -3.83
CA VAL A 181 -9.55 13.91 -4.72
C VAL A 181 -11.02 14.14 -4.46
N SER A 182 -11.74 14.59 -5.48
CA SER A 182 -13.21 14.59 -5.49
C SER A 182 -13.70 13.34 -6.21
N PRO A 183 -14.11 12.28 -5.49
CA PRO A 183 -14.60 11.08 -6.14
C PRO A 183 -15.93 11.37 -6.86
N PRO A 184 -16.22 10.64 -7.96
CA PRO A 184 -17.51 10.77 -8.63
C PRO A 184 -18.66 10.32 -7.70
N PRO A 185 -19.94 10.52 -8.09
CA PRO A 185 -21.06 9.99 -7.33
C PRO A 185 -20.96 8.47 -7.10
N LEU A 186 -21.44 8.01 -5.94
CA LEU A 186 -21.45 6.58 -5.59
C LEU A 186 -22.30 5.78 -6.58
N GLN A 187 -21.78 4.59 -6.93
CA GLN A 187 -22.36 3.66 -7.89
C GLN A 187 -22.33 2.23 -7.35
N ILE A 188 -22.78 2.04 -6.11
CA ILE A 188 -22.78 0.73 -5.42
C ILE A 188 -23.63 -0.27 -6.21
N ARG A 189 -23.02 -1.38 -6.63
CA ARG A 189 -23.70 -2.43 -7.37
C ARG A 189 -24.51 -3.31 -6.42
N LEU A 190 -25.79 -3.50 -6.74
CA LEU A 190 -26.64 -4.50 -6.08
C LEU A 190 -26.56 -5.84 -6.82
N ASN A 191 -26.47 -5.76 -8.15
CA ASN A 191 -26.22 -6.89 -9.05
C ASN A 191 -25.60 -6.36 -10.36
N ARG A 192 -25.66 -7.13 -11.45
CA ARG A 192 -25.09 -6.74 -12.74
C ARG A 192 -25.78 -5.51 -13.34
N ASP A 193 -27.10 -5.42 -13.19
CA ASP A 193 -27.95 -4.48 -13.92
C ASP A 193 -28.38 -3.29 -13.04
N TYR A 194 -28.42 -3.47 -11.72
CA TYR A 194 -28.93 -2.49 -10.77
C TYR A 194 -27.83 -1.93 -9.87
N ARG A 195 -27.85 -0.60 -9.73
CA ARG A 195 -26.99 0.16 -8.81
C ARG A 195 -27.86 0.94 -7.82
N LEU A 196 -27.35 1.11 -6.61
CA LEU A 196 -27.97 1.94 -5.58
C LEU A 196 -27.80 3.42 -5.95
N ASN A 197 -28.87 4.21 -5.83
CA ASN A 197 -28.79 5.65 -6.05
C ASN A 197 -27.77 6.29 -5.09
N ALA A 198 -26.96 7.22 -5.58
CA ALA A 198 -25.89 7.87 -4.82
C ALA A 198 -26.37 8.53 -3.51
N TRP A 199 -27.54 9.17 -3.50
CA TRP A 199 -28.09 9.79 -2.28
C TRP A 199 -28.36 8.75 -1.19
N LEU A 200 -28.90 7.59 -1.58
CA LEU A 200 -29.17 6.50 -0.64
C LEU A 200 -27.87 5.81 -0.20
N ALA A 201 -26.93 5.59 -1.13
CA ALA A 201 -25.62 5.03 -0.82
C ALA A 201 -24.82 5.88 0.19
N ARG A 202 -24.90 7.22 0.07
CA ARG A 202 -24.26 8.16 1.01
C ARG A 202 -24.79 8.07 2.44
N ARG A 203 -25.95 7.43 2.66
CA ARG A 203 -26.48 7.21 4.02
C ARG A 203 -25.71 6.10 4.76
N PHE A 204 -25.04 5.22 4.02
CA PHE A 204 -24.31 4.06 4.54
C PHE A 204 -22.80 4.19 4.41
N LEU A 205 -22.33 4.87 3.36
CA LEU A 205 -20.92 5.11 3.06
C LEU A 205 -20.61 6.59 3.20
N HIS A 206 -19.75 6.92 4.16
CA HIS A 206 -19.29 8.28 4.39
C HIS A 206 -17.78 8.32 4.15
N PHE A 207 -17.32 9.32 3.41
CA PHE A 207 -15.90 9.51 3.15
C PHE A 207 -15.50 10.88 3.68
N ARG A 208 -14.30 10.96 4.24
CA ARG A 208 -13.66 12.23 4.59
C ARG A 208 -12.98 12.82 3.35
N ASP A 209 -12.46 14.03 3.49
CA ASP A 209 -11.62 14.61 2.45
C ASP A 209 -10.45 13.67 2.14
N CYS A 210 -10.36 13.28 0.88
CA CYS A 210 -9.38 12.33 0.39
C CYS A 210 -8.36 13.06 -0.48
N TYR A 211 -7.14 12.53 -0.53
CA TYR A 211 -6.08 13.09 -1.35
C TYR A 211 -5.19 12.01 -1.93
N ILE A 212 -4.55 12.32 -3.06
CA ILE A 212 -3.33 11.63 -3.51
C ILE A 212 -2.15 12.38 -2.92
N SER A 213 -1.23 11.69 -2.28
CA SER A 213 0.01 12.29 -1.77
C SER A 213 1.19 11.98 -2.68
N LEU A 214 2.06 12.96 -2.88
CA LEU A 214 3.36 12.80 -3.53
C LEU A 214 4.47 13.09 -2.52
N LEU A 215 5.46 12.21 -2.48
CA LEU A 215 6.74 12.42 -1.82
C LEU A 215 7.84 12.18 -2.85
N ALA A 216 8.61 13.20 -3.20
CA ALA A 216 9.76 13.07 -4.10
C ALA A 216 11.07 13.30 -3.34
N LEU A 217 12.01 12.38 -3.58
CA LEU A 217 13.40 12.42 -3.13
C LEU A 217 14.26 12.38 -4.39
N ASP A 218 14.75 13.54 -4.83
CA ASP A 218 15.38 13.72 -6.13
C ASP A 218 14.49 13.18 -7.28
N GLU A 219 14.96 12.16 -8.01
CA GLU A 219 14.22 11.50 -9.08
C GLU A 219 13.24 10.43 -8.59
N PHE A 220 13.35 10.01 -7.34
CA PHE A 220 12.59 8.89 -6.81
C PHE A 220 11.31 9.36 -6.11
N ARG A 221 10.17 8.75 -6.44
CA ARG A 221 8.85 9.20 -6.00
C ARG A 221 8.05 8.10 -5.30
N PHE A 222 7.32 8.48 -4.27
CA PHE A 222 6.21 7.71 -3.73
C PHE A 222 4.90 8.45 -3.99
N ILE A 223 3.92 7.76 -4.59
CA ILE A 223 2.58 8.29 -4.78
C ILE A 223 1.60 7.44 -3.99
N GLY A 224 1.00 8.05 -2.96
CA GLY A 224 0.01 7.43 -2.09
C GLY A 224 -1.40 7.64 -2.61
N ALA A 225 -2.11 6.54 -2.82
CA ALA A 225 -3.48 6.51 -3.30
C ALA A 225 -4.49 6.21 -2.16
N PRO A 226 -5.65 6.87 -2.15
CA PRO A 226 -6.71 6.67 -1.14
C PRO A 226 -7.58 5.43 -1.40
N VAL A 227 -7.04 4.41 -2.08
CA VAL A 227 -7.78 3.24 -2.58
C VAL A 227 -6.91 2.00 -2.46
N GLU A 228 -7.52 0.83 -2.60
CA GLU A 228 -6.81 -0.39 -2.99
C GLU A 228 -6.59 -0.35 -4.50
N PHE A 229 -5.44 0.20 -4.87
CA PHE A 229 -5.06 0.38 -6.27
C PHE A 229 -4.63 -0.95 -6.87
N SER A 230 -5.28 -1.39 -7.95
CA SER A 230 -4.86 -2.64 -8.60
C SER A 230 -3.43 -2.54 -9.11
N GLY A 231 -2.71 -3.66 -9.13
CA GLY A 231 -1.35 -3.63 -9.64
C GLY A 231 -1.29 -3.46 -11.15
N GLN A 232 -2.38 -3.66 -11.91
CA GLN A 232 -2.41 -3.26 -13.32
C GLN A 232 -2.37 -1.75 -13.49
N LEU A 233 -3.15 -1.01 -12.68
CA LEU A 233 -3.09 0.45 -12.67
C LEU A 233 -1.73 0.92 -12.13
N ALA A 234 -1.18 0.26 -11.11
CA ALA A 234 0.14 0.59 -10.58
C ALA A 234 1.24 0.44 -11.64
N LEU A 235 1.23 -0.67 -12.39
CA LEU A 235 2.16 -0.87 -13.51
C LEU A 235 1.98 0.19 -14.61
N GLN A 236 0.75 0.63 -14.88
CA GLN A 236 0.48 1.72 -15.83
C GLN A 236 1.12 3.04 -15.37
N VAL A 237 0.93 3.41 -14.09
CA VAL A 237 1.54 4.63 -13.51
C VAL A 237 3.07 4.54 -13.55
N LYS A 238 3.63 3.39 -13.15
CA LYS A 238 5.07 3.15 -13.18
C LYS A 238 5.64 3.24 -14.60
N ALA A 239 4.97 2.64 -15.58
CA ALA A 239 5.40 2.66 -16.97
C ALA A 239 5.43 4.10 -17.53
N ALA A 240 4.40 4.91 -17.23
CA ALA A 240 4.37 6.31 -17.64
C ALA A 240 5.52 7.12 -17.00
N ALA A 241 5.75 6.95 -15.70
CA ALA A 241 6.77 7.68 -14.97
C ALA A 241 8.21 7.31 -15.39
N VAL A 242 8.45 6.03 -15.75
CA VAL A 242 9.75 5.58 -16.27
C VAL A 242 10.09 6.23 -17.61
N GLN A 243 9.10 6.44 -18.49
CA GLN A 243 9.32 7.14 -19.77
C GLN A 243 9.81 8.58 -19.59
N GLN A 244 9.65 9.14 -18.38
CA GLN A 244 10.02 10.50 -18.02
C GLN A 244 11.29 10.56 -17.15
N GLY A 245 11.95 9.42 -16.91
CA GLY A 245 13.14 9.34 -16.05
C GLY A 245 12.86 9.54 -14.56
N LYS A 246 11.61 9.42 -14.14
CA LYS A 246 11.13 9.73 -12.78
C LYS A 246 10.50 8.49 -12.14
N PRO A 247 11.29 7.47 -11.72
CA PRO A 247 10.74 6.23 -11.19
C PRO A 247 9.85 6.48 -9.97
N VAL A 248 8.73 5.75 -9.92
CA VAL A 248 7.70 5.91 -8.88
C VAL A 248 7.35 4.58 -8.23
N SER A 249 7.11 4.58 -6.93
CA SER A 249 6.38 3.52 -6.23
C SER A 249 4.98 4.02 -5.87
N VAL A 250 3.96 3.23 -6.24
CA VAL A 250 2.57 3.50 -5.91
C VAL A 250 2.24 2.80 -4.61
N THR A 251 1.71 3.52 -3.62
CA THR A 251 1.28 2.97 -2.33
C THR A 251 -0.23 3.07 -2.16
N SER A 252 -0.87 2.00 -1.68
CA SER A 252 -2.31 1.97 -1.38
C SER A 252 -2.58 2.37 0.07
N PHE A 253 -3.84 2.62 0.43
CA PHE A 253 -4.29 2.92 1.80
C PHE A 253 -3.76 4.25 2.39
N ASN A 254 -3.59 5.30 1.57
CA ASN A 254 -3.03 6.58 2.02
C ASN A 254 -4.08 7.70 2.06
N GLY A 255 -4.09 8.46 3.17
CA GLY A 255 -4.95 9.63 3.37
C GLY A 255 -6.40 9.33 3.74
N CYS A 256 -7.04 8.39 3.06
CA CYS A 256 -8.36 7.86 3.38
C CYS A 256 -8.55 6.48 2.73
N TYR A 257 -9.77 5.93 2.75
CA TYR A 257 -10.11 4.68 2.07
C TYR A 257 -11.38 4.81 1.22
N LEU A 258 -11.24 4.70 -0.09
CA LEU A 258 -12.28 4.81 -1.11
C LEU A 258 -12.58 3.47 -1.81
N GLY A 259 -12.25 2.35 -1.16
CA GLY A 259 -12.48 1.01 -1.68
C GLY A 259 -11.46 0.61 -2.75
N TYR A 260 -11.86 -0.28 -3.64
CA TYR A 260 -11.02 -0.86 -4.69
C TYR A 260 -11.18 -0.12 -6.01
N VAL A 261 -10.07 -0.04 -6.75
CA VAL A 261 -10.10 0.42 -8.14
C VAL A 261 -9.32 -0.53 -9.03
N VAL A 262 -9.89 -0.82 -10.21
CA VAL A 262 -9.29 -1.63 -11.27
C VAL A 262 -9.42 -0.88 -12.60
N PRO A 263 -8.67 -1.27 -13.65
CA PRO A 263 -8.87 -0.73 -14.98
C PRO A 263 -10.32 -0.91 -15.46
N SER A 264 -10.89 0.10 -16.11
CA SER A 264 -12.30 0.06 -16.56
C SER A 264 -12.62 -1.14 -17.45
N ARG A 265 -11.65 -1.61 -18.24
CA ARG A 265 -11.76 -2.82 -19.07
C ARG A 265 -12.08 -4.10 -18.29
N TYR A 266 -11.92 -4.10 -16.97
CA TYR A 266 -12.23 -5.22 -16.08
C TYR A 266 -13.46 -4.98 -15.21
N ASP A 267 -14.18 -3.88 -15.38
CA ASP A 267 -15.33 -3.49 -14.56
C ASP A 267 -16.48 -4.52 -14.57
N ASP A 268 -16.60 -5.30 -15.65
CA ASP A 268 -17.61 -6.36 -15.79
C ASP A 268 -17.18 -7.72 -15.22
N LEU A 269 -15.95 -7.86 -14.69
CA LEU A 269 -15.52 -9.12 -14.08
C LEU A 269 -16.37 -9.43 -12.84
N ASP A 270 -16.70 -10.71 -12.68
CA ASP A 270 -17.43 -11.18 -11.50
C ASP A 270 -16.49 -11.47 -10.33
N ALA A 271 -15.93 -10.41 -9.74
CA ALA A 271 -14.95 -10.50 -8.67
C ALA A 271 -15.28 -9.57 -7.50
N TYR A 272 -14.67 -9.84 -6.35
CA TYR A 272 -14.86 -9.06 -5.13
C TYR A 272 -14.46 -7.58 -5.33
N GLU A 273 -13.32 -7.36 -5.99
CA GLU A 273 -12.74 -6.04 -6.26
C GLU A 273 -13.64 -5.19 -7.16
N THR A 274 -14.28 -5.79 -8.17
CA THR A 274 -15.09 -5.11 -9.17
C THR A 274 -16.55 -4.96 -8.77
N ARG A 275 -17.10 -5.88 -7.95
CA ARG A 275 -18.53 -5.87 -7.59
C ARG A 275 -18.82 -5.33 -6.21
N THR A 276 -18.05 -5.76 -5.20
CA THR A 276 -18.36 -5.45 -3.80
C THR A 276 -17.68 -4.15 -3.37
N MET A 277 -16.43 -3.95 -3.79
CA MET A 277 -15.60 -2.88 -3.27
C MET A 277 -15.28 -1.75 -4.26
N CYS A 278 -15.73 -1.84 -5.52
CA CYS A 278 -15.66 -0.74 -6.47
C CYS A 278 -16.90 0.15 -6.33
N TRP A 279 -16.74 1.33 -5.73
CA TRP A 279 -17.88 2.16 -5.33
C TRP A 279 -18.16 3.35 -6.23
N PHE A 280 -17.26 3.66 -7.16
CA PHE A 280 -17.23 4.94 -7.88
C PHE A 280 -17.36 4.79 -9.41
N GLY A 281 -17.74 3.59 -9.87
CA GLY A 281 -17.93 3.27 -11.28
C GLY A 281 -16.64 2.92 -12.03
N PRO A 282 -16.77 2.50 -13.31
CA PRO A 282 -15.69 1.88 -14.09
C PRO A 282 -14.44 2.73 -14.24
N TYR A 283 -14.61 4.04 -14.44
CA TYR A 283 -13.53 4.91 -14.89
C TYR A 283 -12.74 5.56 -13.75
N PHE A 284 -13.15 5.37 -12.49
CA PHE A 284 -12.48 6.03 -11.37
C PHE A 284 -11.03 5.56 -11.22
N GLY A 285 -10.76 4.27 -11.45
CA GLY A 285 -9.40 3.72 -11.42
C GLY A 285 -8.50 4.29 -12.52
N ASP A 286 -8.98 4.36 -13.76
CA ASP A 286 -8.23 4.91 -14.88
C ASP A 286 -7.96 6.41 -14.69
N TYR A 287 -8.96 7.15 -14.19
CA TYR A 287 -8.81 8.57 -13.83
C TYR A 287 -7.70 8.77 -12.79
N LEU A 288 -7.71 8.00 -11.70
CA LEU A 288 -6.66 8.09 -10.67
C LEU A 288 -5.29 7.74 -11.25
N ALA A 289 -5.19 6.71 -12.11
CA ALA A 289 -3.93 6.37 -12.76
C ALA A 289 -3.39 7.48 -13.66
N GLU A 290 -4.26 8.15 -14.41
CA GLU A 290 -3.87 9.30 -15.22
C GLU A 290 -3.38 10.47 -14.36
N VAL A 291 -4.14 10.83 -13.31
CA VAL A 291 -3.76 11.89 -12.37
C VAL A 291 -2.42 11.58 -11.70
N MET A 292 -2.24 10.36 -11.20
CA MET A 292 -0.99 9.93 -10.57
C MET A 292 0.18 9.91 -11.55
N GLY A 293 -0.04 9.52 -12.81
CA GLY A 293 0.95 9.61 -13.87
C GLY A 293 1.44 11.05 -14.08
N ARG A 294 0.52 12.02 -14.12
CA ARG A 294 0.87 13.45 -14.22
C ARG A 294 1.53 13.99 -12.96
N MET A 295 1.09 13.57 -11.77
CA MET A 295 1.76 13.96 -10.52
C MET A 295 3.20 13.43 -10.44
N ALA A 296 3.49 12.29 -11.07
CA ALA A 296 4.86 11.79 -11.17
C ALA A 296 5.78 12.70 -12.01
N GLU A 297 5.22 13.60 -12.84
CA GLU A 297 5.98 14.57 -13.63
C GLU A 297 6.50 15.75 -12.81
N TRP A 298 5.96 15.98 -11.61
CA TRP A 298 6.41 17.06 -10.73
C TRP A 298 7.70 16.62 -10.04
#